data_AF-A0A8K1CDM5-F1
#
_entry.id   AF-A0A8K1CDM5-F1
#
_cell.length_a   1.000
_cell.length_b   1.000
_cell.length_c   1.000
_cell.angle_alpha   90.00
_cell.angle_beta   90.00
_cell.angle_gamma   90.00
#
_symmetry.space_group_name_H-M   'P 1'
#
loop_
_entity.id
_entity.type
_entity.pdbx_description
1 polymer ?
#
loop_
_entity_poly.entity_id
_entity_poly.type
_entity_poly.pdbx_seq_one_letter_code
_entity_poly.pdbx_strand_id
1 'polypeptide(L)'
;MGFSCKRAALTLFCLCLFVASGVAQDLYELLGVSSSATPAQLKKVYRKLSLKYHPDKQTSETKDEMKEHFVKITNAYRVLSDPERREKYDLYGIADEQGFKNFDEAFRFAHDGVDDSWANWLGLVAVLALGVIPIIVMQRNRTKPLKKRREALRSLSRNRLTAKSAKTFKEDFSKTRRQYVNDPTLSSHMD
;
A
#
# COMPACT_ATOMS: atom_id res chain seq x y z
N MET A 1 61.05 38.68 -33.93
CA MET A 1 59.99 38.35 -32.95
C MET A 1 58.69 38.12 -33.69
N GLY A 2 57.95 37.03 -33.46
CA GLY A 2 56.51 37.07 -33.82
C GLY A 2 55.77 35.82 -34.29
N PHE A 3 56.16 34.56 -34.03
CA PHE A 3 55.30 33.42 -34.40
C PHE A 3 55.44 32.21 -33.45
N SER A 4 54.99 32.31 -32.19
CA SER A 4 54.88 31.10 -31.34
C SER A 4 53.71 31.04 -30.34
N CYS A 5 52.98 32.12 -30.05
CA CYS A 5 52.05 32.07 -28.91
C CYS A 5 50.58 31.75 -29.24
N LYS A 6 50.14 31.89 -30.51
CA LYS A 6 48.70 31.85 -30.83
C LYS A 6 48.12 30.46 -31.13
N ARG A 7 48.95 29.46 -31.48
CA ARG A 7 48.49 28.11 -31.86
C ARG A 7 48.38 27.14 -30.67
N ALA A 8 49.28 27.25 -29.69
CA ALA A 8 49.26 26.41 -28.48
C ALA A 8 48.11 26.78 -27.52
N ALA A 9 47.70 28.05 -27.49
CA ALA A 9 46.59 28.52 -26.67
C ALA A 9 45.23 27.97 -27.16
N LEU A 10 45.05 27.80 -28.48
CA LEU A 10 43.79 27.32 -29.06
C LEU A 10 43.57 25.81 -28.84
N THR A 11 44.65 25.02 -28.84
CA THR A 11 44.59 23.57 -28.57
C THR A 11 44.39 23.26 -27.09
N LEU A 12 44.96 24.05 -26.18
CA LEU A 12 44.72 23.94 -24.73
C LEU A 12 43.32 24.40 -24.34
N PHE A 13 42.79 25.43 -25.00
CA PHE A 13 41.42 25.91 -24.79
C PHE A 13 40.37 24.92 -25.33
N CYS A 14 40.62 24.26 -26.47
CA CYS A 14 39.77 23.17 -26.97
C CYS A 14 39.80 21.91 -26.08
N LEU A 15 40.94 21.61 -25.44
CA LEU A 15 41.05 20.46 -24.53
C LEU A 15 40.35 20.73 -23.18
N CYS A 16 40.23 22.00 -22.77
CA CYS A 16 39.40 22.41 -21.65
C CYS A 16 37.90 22.46 -21.98
N LEU A 17 37.51 22.80 -23.21
CA LEU A 17 36.10 22.78 -23.63
C LEU A 17 35.55 21.36 -23.82
N PHE A 18 36.40 20.36 -23.99
CA PHE A 18 35.97 18.96 -24.10
C PHE A 18 35.61 18.32 -22.74
N VAL A 19 36.09 18.88 -21.62
CA VAL A 19 35.91 18.27 -20.28
C VAL A 19 34.75 18.89 -19.48
N ALA A 20 34.09 19.91 -20.01
CA ALA A 20 32.94 20.55 -19.36
C ALA A 20 31.60 19.97 -19.84
N SER A 21 31.47 18.64 -19.88
CA SER A 21 30.15 18.01 -19.86
C SER A 21 29.60 18.18 -18.45
N GLY A 22 28.72 19.16 -18.26
CA GLY A 22 27.95 19.30 -17.02
C GLY A 22 27.18 18.01 -16.76
N VAL A 23 27.70 17.19 -15.84
CA VAL A 23 27.05 15.95 -15.41
C VAL A 23 25.87 16.32 -14.53
N ALA A 24 24.69 16.44 -15.15
CA ALA A 24 23.48 16.00 -14.46
C ALA A 24 23.76 14.58 -13.98
N GLN A 25 23.72 14.34 -12.67
CA GLN A 25 24.09 13.03 -12.13
C GLN A 25 23.07 11.99 -12.61
N ASP A 26 23.47 11.18 -13.59
CA ASP A 26 22.64 10.09 -14.08
C ASP A 26 22.37 9.11 -12.94
N LEU A 27 21.12 8.67 -12.81
CA LEU A 27 20.71 7.73 -11.74
C LEU A 27 21.48 6.41 -11.81
N TYR A 28 21.87 6.02 -13.03
CA TYR A 28 22.70 4.86 -13.32
C TYR A 28 24.13 5.04 -12.77
N GLU A 29 24.75 6.21 -12.96
CA GLU A 29 26.07 6.53 -12.43
C GLU A 29 26.05 6.62 -10.90
N LEU A 30 24.98 7.18 -10.33
CA LEU A 30 24.83 7.30 -8.88
C LEU A 30 24.76 5.95 -8.16
N LEU A 31 24.16 4.95 -8.81
CA LEU A 31 24.17 3.56 -8.35
C LEU A 31 25.42 2.79 -8.81
N GLY A 32 26.18 3.31 -9.78
CA GLY A 32 27.33 2.63 -10.37
C GLY A 32 26.93 1.39 -11.19
N VAL A 33 25.81 1.46 -11.89
CA VAL A 33 25.25 0.37 -12.70
C VAL A 33 25.11 0.79 -14.16
N SER A 34 25.16 -0.14 -15.10
CA SER A 34 24.89 0.18 -16.51
C SER A 34 23.40 0.43 -16.75
N SER A 35 23.09 1.15 -17.84
CA SER A 35 21.72 1.33 -18.34
C SER A 35 21.02 0.03 -18.72
N SER A 36 21.76 -1.08 -18.85
CA SER A 36 21.24 -2.43 -19.11
C SER A 36 21.07 -3.28 -17.85
N ALA A 37 21.23 -2.70 -16.65
CA ALA A 37 21.20 -3.45 -15.40
C ALA A 37 19.83 -4.11 -15.13
N THR A 38 19.88 -5.35 -14.63
CA THR A 38 18.69 -6.11 -14.25
C THR A 38 18.17 -5.65 -12.87
N PRO A 39 16.86 -5.82 -12.57
CA PRO A 39 16.29 -5.46 -11.28
C PRO A 39 16.97 -6.19 -10.09
N ALA A 40 17.44 -7.41 -10.31
CA ALA A 40 18.19 -8.18 -9.32
C ALA A 40 19.55 -7.53 -8.99
N GLN A 41 20.25 -7.01 -10.00
CA GLN A 41 21.51 -6.28 -9.81
C GLN A 41 21.28 -4.95 -9.10
N LEU A 42 20.26 -4.19 -9.50
CA LEU A 42 19.85 -2.94 -8.84
C LEU A 42 19.60 -3.14 -7.35
N LYS A 43 18.83 -4.18 -6.98
CA LYS A 43 18.54 -4.50 -5.58
C LYS A 43 19.79 -4.89 -4.79
N LYS A 44 20.72 -5.62 -5.41
CA LYS A 44 21.98 -6.04 -4.79
C LYS A 44 22.89 -4.84 -4.51
N VAL A 45 22.99 -3.92 -5.46
CA VAL A 45 23.81 -2.71 -5.35
C VAL A 45 23.20 -1.75 -4.33
N TYR A 46 21.88 -1.52 -4.39
CA TYR A 46 21.15 -0.72 -3.40
C TYR A 46 21.39 -1.21 -1.97
N ARG A 47 21.28 -2.52 -1.71
CA ARG A 47 21.57 -3.07 -0.37
C ARG A 47 22.99 -2.79 0.11
N LYS A 48 23.99 -2.88 -0.78
CA LYS A 48 25.39 -2.58 -0.43
C LYS A 48 25.59 -1.11 -0.09
N LEU A 49 25.01 -0.23 -0.91
CA LEU A 49 25.13 1.22 -0.74
C LEU A 49 24.37 1.71 0.50
N SER A 50 23.15 1.22 0.72
CA SER A 50 22.35 1.53 1.90
C SER A 50 23.06 1.18 3.22
N LEU A 51 23.78 0.06 3.27
CA LEU A 51 24.57 -0.31 4.44
C LEU A 51 25.82 0.56 4.63
N LYS A 52 26.37 1.12 3.55
CA LYS A 52 27.55 1.99 3.57
C LYS A 52 27.20 3.41 4.04
N TYR A 53 26.04 3.91 3.62
CA TYR A 53 25.55 5.27 3.90
C TYR A 53 24.51 5.32 5.03
N HIS A 54 24.43 4.27 5.87
CA HIS A 54 23.47 4.24 6.97
C HIS A 54 23.88 5.21 8.10
N PRO A 55 22.98 6.09 8.59
CA PRO A 55 23.31 7.15 9.56
C PRO A 55 23.75 6.63 10.93
N ASP A 56 23.39 5.38 11.26
CA ASP A 56 23.73 4.72 12.54
C ASP A 56 25.22 4.37 12.67
N LYS A 57 25.95 4.18 11.57
CA LYS A 57 27.35 3.72 11.59
C LYS A 57 28.38 4.83 11.40
N GLN A 58 27.95 6.09 11.47
CA GLN A 58 28.79 7.22 11.02
C GLN A 58 29.04 8.26 12.10
N THR A 59 30.27 8.77 12.08
CA THR A 59 30.76 9.86 12.92
C THR A 59 30.03 11.17 12.62
N SER A 60 29.84 12.00 13.66
CA SER A 60 29.00 13.21 13.62
C SER A 60 29.33 14.19 12.50
N GLU A 61 30.59 14.29 12.09
CA GLU A 61 31.02 15.26 11.07
C GLU A 61 30.64 14.86 9.64
N THR A 62 30.44 13.57 9.37
CA THR A 62 30.06 13.05 8.04
C THR A 62 28.56 12.71 7.95
N LYS A 63 27.79 12.89 9.02
CA LYS A 63 26.37 12.46 9.05
C LYS A 63 25.51 13.14 7.99
N ASP A 64 25.72 14.44 7.78
CA ASP A 64 24.89 15.22 6.87
C ASP A 64 25.14 14.85 5.40
N GLU A 65 26.41 14.82 4.98
CA GLU A 65 26.78 14.42 3.61
C GLU A 65 26.29 13.01 3.28
N MET A 66 26.43 12.08 4.23
CA MET A 66 26.04 10.69 4.02
C MET A 66 24.52 10.52 4.01
N LYS A 67 23.78 11.32 4.77
CA LYS A 67 22.32 11.40 4.70
C LYS A 67 21.88 11.88 3.32
N GLU A 68 22.53 12.91 2.76
CA GLU A 68 22.25 13.37 1.40
C GLU A 68 22.51 12.28 0.36
N HIS A 69 23.65 11.59 0.46
CA HIS A 69 23.97 10.46 -0.42
C HIS A 69 22.95 9.32 -0.29
N PHE A 70 22.51 9.00 0.92
CA PHE A 70 21.49 7.98 1.17
C PHE A 70 20.16 8.32 0.50
N VAL A 71 19.72 9.57 0.61
CA VAL A 71 18.50 10.06 -0.06
C VAL A 71 18.63 9.93 -1.58
N LYS A 72 19.77 10.36 -2.15
CA LYS A 72 20.03 10.25 -3.59
C LYS A 72 20.00 8.79 -4.08
N ILE A 73 20.67 7.88 -3.36
CA ILE A 73 20.71 6.44 -3.71
C ILE A 73 19.32 5.81 -3.64
N THR A 74 18.55 6.17 -2.62
CA THR A 74 17.18 5.67 -2.44
C THR A 74 16.27 6.14 -3.55
N ASN A 75 16.38 7.41 -3.96
CA ASN A 75 15.61 7.94 -5.07
C ASN A 75 15.98 7.24 -6.39
N ALA A 76 17.28 7.10 -6.68
CA ALA A 76 17.75 6.41 -7.87
C ALA A 76 17.23 4.96 -7.97
N TYR A 77 17.33 4.20 -6.86
CA TYR A 77 16.80 2.84 -6.84
C TYR A 77 15.29 2.82 -7.09
N ARG A 78 14.53 3.74 -6.49
CA ARG A 78 13.08 3.78 -6.64
C ARG A 78 12.65 4.02 -8.08
N VAL A 79 13.29 4.96 -8.78
CA VAL A 79 13.00 5.26 -10.19
C VAL A 79 13.40 4.08 -11.09
N LEU A 80 14.59 3.50 -10.89
CA LEU A 80 15.08 2.42 -11.75
C LEU A 80 14.47 1.03 -11.44
N SER A 81 13.89 0.85 -10.24
CA SER A 81 13.29 -0.43 -9.82
C SER A 81 11.95 -0.73 -10.50
N ASP A 82 11.20 0.32 -10.86
CA ASP A 82 9.89 0.21 -11.49
C ASP A 82 10.05 0.40 -13.01
N PRO A 83 9.64 -0.58 -13.85
CA PRO A 83 9.80 -0.51 -15.29
C PRO A 83 9.13 0.72 -15.91
N GLU A 84 7.96 1.15 -15.40
CA GLU A 84 7.22 2.29 -15.96
C GLU A 84 7.94 3.61 -15.67
N ARG A 85 8.54 3.73 -14.48
CA ARG A 85 9.29 4.93 -14.08
C ARG A 85 10.65 5.00 -14.75
N ARG A 86 11.28 3.84 -14.94
CA ARG A 86 12.54 3.72 -15.68
C ARG A 86 12.36 4.13 -17.14
N GLU A 87 11.30 3.66 -17.79
CA GLU A 87 11.00 4.07 -19.17
C GLU A 87 10.77 5.58 -19.27
N LYS A 88 10.00 6.17 -18.35
CA LYS A 88 9.82 7.64 -18.29
C LYS A 88 11.14 8.38 -18.08
N TYR A 89 12.01 7.87 -17.22
CA TYR A 89 13.33 8.45 -17.00
C TYR A 89 14.20 8.35 -18.25
N ASP A 90 14.21 7.21 -18.92
CA ASP A 90 14.99 6.97 -20.14
C ASP A 90 14.46 7.84 -21.33
N LEU A 91 13.16 8.11 -21.38
CA LEU A 91 12.52 8.93 -22.44
C LEU A 91 12.65 10.43 -22.21
N TYR A 92 12.43 10.90 -20.99
CA TYR A 92 12.33 12.32 -20.68
C TYR A 92 13.55 12.89 -19.96
N GLY A 93 14.45 12.05 -19.44
CA GLY A 93 15.62 12.46 -18.65
C GLY A 93 15.27 13.14 -17.31
N ILE A 94 13.98 13.31 -17.01
CA ILE A 94 13.51 13.94 -15.78
C ILE A 94 13.31 12.83 -14.75
N ALA A 95 14.26 12.71 -13.82
CA ALA A 95 13.94 12.08 -12.55
C ALA A 95 12.91 12.99 -11.88
N ASP A 96 11.72 12.50 -11.58
CA ASP A 96 10.65 13.25 -10.89
C ASP A 96 11.12 13.75 -9.50
N GLU A 97 11.95 14.79 -9.46
CA GLU A 97 12.46 15.39 -8.22
C GLU A 97 11.34 16.11 -7.47
N GLN A 98 10.33 16.63 -8.19
CA GLN A 98 9.22 17.40 -7.61
C GLN A 98 8.23 16.54 -6.83
N GLY A 99 7.97 15.30 -7.26
CA GLY A 99 7.15 14.37 -6.49
C GLY A 99 7.83 13.90 -5.20
N PHE A 100 9.18 13.92 -5.18
CA PHE A 100 9.99 13.45 -4.07
C PHE A 100 10.17 14.49 -2.97
N LYS A 101 10.43 15.76 -3.32
CA LYS A 101 10.51 16.85 -2.34
C LYS A 101 9.24 16.92 -1.50
N ASN A 102 8.06 16.83 -2.12
CA ASN A 102 6.79 16.86 -1.40
C ASN A 102 6.58 15.65 -0.48
N PHE A 103 7.04 14.45 -0.85
CA PHE A 103 6.85 13.25 -0.03
C PHE A 103 7.89 13.11 1.08
N ASP A 104 9.15 13.49 0.80
CA ASP A 104 10.24 13.48 1.78
C ASP A 104 10.10 14.66 2.75
N GLU A 105 9.60 15.82 2.29
CA GLU A 105 9.17 16.94 3.14
C GLU A 105 7.91 16.60 3.93
N ALA A 106 6.94 15.88 3.36
CA ALA A 106 5.79 15.38 4.12
C ALA A 106 6.18 14.29 5.14
N PHE A 107 7.14 13.42 4.81
CA PHE A 107 7.65 12.38 5.70
C PHE A 107 8.54 12.98 6.79
N ARG A 108 9.39 13.97 6.47
CA ARG A 108 10.14 14.76 7.45
C ARG A 108 9.22 15.65 8.29
N PHE A 109 8.15 16.21 7.75
CA PHE A 109 7.12 16.89 8.53
C PHE A 109 6.37 15.92 9.45
N ALA A 110 6.08 14.69 8.98
CA ALA A 110 5.46 13.66 9.80
C ALA A 110 6.41 13.09 10.88
N HIS A 111 7.72 13.05 10.62
CA HIS A 111 8.72 12.46 11.49
C HIS A 111 9.39 13.47 12.45
N ASP A 112 9.59 14.71 11.99
CA ASP A 112 10.28 15.79 12.73
C ASP A 112 9.31 16.95 13.11
N GLY A 113 8.06 16.96 12.62
CA GLY A 113 7.13 18.12 12.72
C GLY A 113 5.87 17.91 13.54
N VAL A 114 5.80 16.83 14.32
CA VAL A 114 4.82 16.72 15.41
C VAL A 114 5.61 16.81 16.70
N ASP A 115 5.84 18.03 17.16
CA ASP A 115 6.07 18.23 18.59
C ASP A 115 4.91 17.53 19.32
N ASP A 116 5.21 16.72 20.34
CA ASP A 116 4.24 16.04 21.23
C ASP A 116 3.46 17.05 22.10
N SER A 117 2.98 18.13 21.48
CA SER A 117 2.17 19.16 22.05
C SER A 117 0.71 18.72 22.04
N TRP A 118 0.04 18.96 23.14
CA TRP A 118 -1.37 18.68 23.40
C TRP A 118 -2.33 19.10 22.26
N ALA A 119 -1.93 20.06 21.42
CA ALA A 119 -2.66 20.49 20.22
C ALA A 119 -2.76 19.42 19.11
N ASN A 120 -1.76 18.55 18.94
CA ASN A 120 -1.83 17.49 17.92
C ASN A 120 -2.80 16.36 18.33
N TRP A 121 -2.85 16.03 19.61
CA TRP A 121 -3.87 15.13 20.16
C TRP A 121 -5.28 15.71 20.00
N LEU A 122 -5.45 17.03 20.19
CA LEU A 122 -6.73 17.70 19.90
C LEU A 122 -7.08 17.67 18.40
N GLY A 123 -6.11 17.86 17.51
CA GLY A 123 -6.31 17.73 16.07
C GLY A 123 -6.77 16.33 15.66
N LEU A 124 -6.13 15.29 16.21
CA LEU A 124 -6.48 13.90 15.92
C LEU A 124 -7.87 13.54 16.47
N VAL A 125 -8.22 14.01 17.66
CA VAL A 125 -9.57 13.88 18.23
C VAL A 125 -10.61 14.61 17.38
N ALA A 126 -10.30 15.80 16.87
CA ALA A 126 -11.20 16.56 16.00
C ALA A 126 -11.43 15.86 14.65
N VAL A 127 -10.39 15.28 14.03
CA VAL A 127 -10.52 14.51 12.78
C VAL A 127 -11.35 13.25 12.97
N LEU A 128 -11.15 12.52 14.08
CA LEU A 128 -11.98 11.36 14.39
C LEU A 128 -13.43 11.77 14.68
N ALA A 129 -13.64 12.85 15.43
CA ALA A 129 -14.96 13.33 15.82
C ALA A 129 -15.78 13.90 14.66
N LEU A 130 -15.16 14.64 13.75
CA LEU A 130 -15.83 15.28 12.62
C LEU A 130 -15.82 14.42 11.35
N GLY A 131 -14.85 13.53 11.18
CA GLY A 131 -14.75 12.67 10.00
C GLY A 131 -15.37 11.30 10.23
N VAL A 132 -14.80 10.53 11.15
CA VAL A 132 -15.08 9.08 11.26
C VAL A 132 -16.40 8.80 12.01
N ILE A 133 -16.67 9.52 13.10
CA ILE A 133 -17.88 9.34 13.91
C ILE A 133 -19.18 9.61 13.12
N PRO A 134 -19.35 10.72 12.37
CA PRO A 134 -20.56 10.96 11.60
C PRO A 134 -20.74 9.94 10.48
N ILE A 135 -19.67 9.43 9.86
CA ILE A 135 -19.76 8.35 8.86
C ILE A 135 -20.26 7.06 9.51
N ILE A 136 -19.74 6.68 10.68
CA ILE A 136 -20.20 5.48 11.42
C ILE A 136 -21.66 5.63 11.86
N VAL A 137 -22.04 6.80 12.37
CA VAL A 137 -23.43 7.09 12.77
C VAL A 137 -24.37 7.07 11.56
N MET A 138 -23.93 7.59 10.40
CA MET A 138 -24.69 7.57 9.15
C MET A 138 -24.82 6.16 8.57
N GLN A 139 -23.77 5.32 8.66
CA GLN A 139 -23.83 3.92 8.26
C GLN A 139 -24.72 3.08 9.18
N ARG A 140 -24.74 3.36 10.49
CA ARG A 140 -25.62 2.68 11.47
C ARG A 140 -27.11 2.90 11.19
N ASN A 141 -27.50 4.04 10.62
CA ASN A 141 -28.91 4.32 10.30
C ASN A 141 -29.39 3.62 9.01
N ARG A 142 -28.48 3.28 8.07
CA ARG A 142 -28.79 2.58 6.81
C ARG A 142 -29.07 1.08 6.97
N THR A 143 -28.62 0.44 8.05
CA THR A 143 -28.74 -1.03 8.26
C THR A 143 -30.00 -1.46 9.02
N LYS A 144 -30.72 -0.51 9.65
CA LYS A 144 -32.03 -0.73 10.30
C LYS A 144 -33.06 -1.49 9.44
N PRO A 145 -33.29 -1.17 8.15
CA PRO A 145 -34.28 -1.89 7.33
C PRO A 145 -33.91 -3.35 7.07
N LEU A 146 -32.61 -3.69 7.03
CA LEU A 146 -32.16 -5.06 6.76
C LEU A 146 -32.36 -5.98 7.96
N LYS A 147 -32.16 -5.46 9.17
CA LYS A 147 -32.38 -6.23 10.40
C LYS A 147 -33.85 -6.62 10.56
N LYS A 148 -34.77 -5.67 10.32
CA LYS A 148 -36.23 -5.91 10.34
C LYS A 148 -36.67 -6.95 9.30
N ARG A 149 -36.10 -6.90 8.08
CA ARG A 149 -36.35 -7.91 7.03
C ARG A 149 -35.86 -9.31 7.42
N ARG A 150 -34.67 -9.41 8.05
CA ARG A 150 -34.10 -10.69 8.51
C ARG A 150 -34.94 -11.34 9.61
N GLU A 151 -35.46 -10.53 10.53
CA GLU A 151 -36.36 -10.99 11.60
C GLU A 151 -37.71 -11.46 11.06
N ALA A 152 -38.29 -10.72 10.10
CA ALA A 152 -39.52 -11.13 9.41
C ALA A 152 -39.34 -12.45 8.63
N LEU A 153 -38.21 -12.66 7.95
CA LEU A 153 -37.93 -13.93 7.27
C LEU A 153 -37.76 -15.09 8.25
N ARG A 154 -37.14 -14.85 9.42
CA ARG A 154 -36.99 -15.87 10.48
C ARG A 154 -38.33 -16.30 11.06
N SER A 155 -39.26 -15.36 11.31
CA SER A 155 -40.60 -15.71 11.80
C SER A 155 -41.42 -16.48 10.76
N LEU A 156 -41.33 -16.10 9.47
CA LEU A 156 -41.97 -16.84 8.37
C LEU A 156 -41.42 -18.25 8.22
N SER A 157 -40.09 -18.43 8.32
CA SER A 157 -39.47 -19.76 8.28
C SER A 157 -39.91 -20.62 9.46
N ARG A 158 -39.98 -20.05 10.67
CA ARG A 158 -40.45 -20.77 11.86
C ARG A 158 -41.89 -21.22 11.71
N ASN A 159 -42.78 -20.34 11.23
CA ASN A 159 -44.18 -20.66 10.98
C ASN A 159 -44.36 -21.71 9.87
N ARG A 160 -43.50 -21.70 8.84
CA ARG A 160 -43.51 -22.73 7.79
C ARG A 160 -43.05 -24.10 8.32
N LEU A 161 -42.02 -24.13 9.17
CA LEU A 161 -41.54 -25.37 9.79
C LEU A 161 -42.59 -25.97 10.71
N THR A 162 -43.26 -25.16 11.55
CA THR A 162 -44.34 -25.64 12.42
C THR A 162 -45.53 -26.15 11.62
N ALA A 163 -45.94 -25.44 10.56
CA ALA A 163 -47.02 -25.88 9.68
C ALA A 163 -46.67 -27.18 8.91
N LYS A 164 -45.43 -27.31 8.42
CA LYS A 164 -44.95 -28.52 7.73
C LYS A 164 -44.89 -29.70 8.69
N SER A 165 -44.32 -29.50 9.89
CA SER A 165 -44.26 -30.52 10.94
C SER A 165 -45.65 -30.99 11.37
N ALA A 166 -46.62 -30.08 11.52
CA ALA A 166 -47.99 -30.43 11.87
C ALA A 166 -48.70 -31.25 10.77
N LYS A 167 -48.46 -30.94 9.49
CA LYS A 167 -48.99 -31.73 8.37
C LYS A 167 -48.40 -33.13 8.32
N THR A 168 -47.07 -33.24 8.43
CA THR A 168 -46.37 -34.53 8.44
C THR A 168 -46.84 -35.39 9.61
N PHE A 169 -46.94 -34.82 10.82
CA PHE A 169 -47.47 -35.52 11.99
C PHE A 169 -48.91 -36.02 11.77
N LYS A 170 -49.79 -35.21 11.16
CA LYS A 170 -51.18 -35.59 10.87
C LYS A 170 -51.25 -36.71 9.82
N GLU A 171 -50.40 -36.66 8.79
CA GLU A 171 -50.30 -37.71 7.78
C GLU A 171 -49.81 -39.03 8.37
N ASP A 172 -48.74 -38.99 9.16
CA ASP A 172 -48.18 -40.17 9.83
C ASP A 172 -49.19 -40.78 10.79
N PHE A 173 -49.86 -39.97 11.63
CA PHE A 173 -50.91 -40.45 12.51
C PHE A 173 -52.08 -41.09 11.75
N SER A 174 -52.45 -40.53 10.60
CA SER A 174 -53.51 -41.11 9.74
C SER A 174 -53.11 -42.44 9.11
N LYS A 175 -51.81 -42.65 8.82
CA LYS A 175 -51.27 -43.91 8.29
C LYS A 175 -51.21 -44.96 9.40
N THR A 176 -50.69 -44.60 10.57
CA THR A 176 -50.65 -45.48 11.74
C THR A 176 -52.05 -45.93 12.14
N ARG A 177 -53.03 -45.02 12.24
CA ARG A 177 -54.42 -45.39 12.53
C ARG A 177 -54.98 -46.36 11.49
N ARG A 178 -54.72 -46.13 10.19
CA ARG A 178 -55.14 -47.05 9.12
C ARG A 178 -54.47 -48.42 9.21
N GLN A 179 -53.21 -48.47 9.62
CA GLN A 179 -52.48 -49.72 9.84
C GLN A 179 -53.11 -50.54 10.98
N TYR A 180 -53.42 -49.92 12.12
CA TYR A 180 -54.09 -50.61 13.24
C TYR A 180 -55.49 -51.13 12.88
N VAL A 181 -56.29 -50.36 12.13
CA VAL A 181 -57.66 -50.77 11.75
C VAL A 181 -57.67 -51.95 10.76
N ASN A 182 -56.62 -52.08 9.95
CA ASN A 182 -56.53 -53.11 8.90
C ASN A 182 -55.66 -54.32 9.30
N ASP A 183 -55.15 -54.38 10.54
CA ASP A 183 -54.31 -55.49 11.02
C ASP A 183 -55.15 -56.46 11.89
N PRO A 184 -55.56 -57.62 11.34
CA PRO A 184 -56.43 -58.57 12.03
C PRO A 184 -55.75 -59.29 13.22
N THR A 185 -54.44 -59.14 13.38
CA THR A 185 -53.66 -59.85 14.42
C THR A 185 -53.56 -59.11 15.75
N LEU A 186 -53.92 -57.82 15.80
CA LEU A 186 -53.80 -56.98 17.00
C LEU A 186 -55.07 -56.88 17.85
N SER A 187 -56.21 -57.41 17.40
CA SER A 187 -57.47 -57.41 18.17
C SER A 187 -57.46 -58.39 19.35
N SER A 188 -56.51 -59.33 19.42
CA SER A 188 -56.49 -60.41 20.42
C SER A 188 -55.65 -60.09 21.67
N HIS A 189 -55.25 -58.84 21.87
CA HIS A 189 -54.43 -58.41 23.01
C HIS A 189 -55.13 -57.42 23.96
N MET A 190 -56.47 -57.34 23.90
CA MET A 190 -57.30 -56.47 24.75
C MET A 190 -58.44 -57.27 25.41
N ASP A 191 -58.14 -58.47 25.91
CA ASP A 191 -58.91 -59.19 26.92
C ASP A 191 -58.01 -59.45 28.15
#